data_AF-A0A3E1YHN9-F1
#
_entry.id   AF-A0A3E1YHN9-F1
#
_cell.length_a   1.000
_cell.length_b   1.000
_cell.length_c   1.000
_cell.angle_alpha   90.00
_cell.angle_beta   90.00
_cell.angle_gamma   90.00
#
_symmetry.space_group_name_H-M   'P 1'
#
loop_
_entity.id
_entity.type
_entity.pdbx_description
1 polymer ?
#
loop_
_entity_poly.entity_id
_entity_poly.type
_entity_poly.pdbx_seq_one_letter_code
_entity_poly.pdbx_strand_id
1 'polypeptide(L)'
;MIKGAITKSQAMEFGQVAALAAMVAGLYYHNWQFVLLAVTCLLITILAPRLFSPLARIWLGFSELLGVVNVHILLTIIFSLIVLPIGLWRRWRGRDSLLLRQFKKGSNSVMVNCQKTYKPADLQHTF
;
A
#
# COMPACT_ATOMS: atom_id res chain seq x y z
N MET A 1 12.76 -7.02 -4.38
CA MET A 1 13.50 -7.04 -5.67
C MET A 1 12.48 -7.19 -6.79
N ILE A 2 12.16 -6.12 -7.52
CA ILE A 2 11.46 -6.20 -8.82
C ILE A 2 12.21 -5.27 -9.77
N LYS A 3 13.31 -5.78 -10.34
CA LYS A 3 13.92 -5.15 -11.53
C LYS A 3 13.16 -5.67 -12.75
N GLY A 4 11.97 -5.15 -12.97
CA GLY A 4 11.26 -5.33 -14.24
C GLY A 4 11.75 -4.25 -15.19
N ALA A 5 12.55 -4.61 -16.20
CA ALA A 5 12.87 -3.69 -17.28
C ALA A 5 11.57 -3.12 -17.85
N ILE A 6 11.44 -1.79 -17.88
CA ILE A 6 10.25 -1.12 -18.39
C ILE A 6 9.98 -1.62 -19.81
N THR A 7 8.86 -2.32 -19.94
CA THR A 7 8.46 -2.93 -21.20
C THR A 7 7.90 -1.84 -22.09
N LYS A 8 8.14 -1.90 -23.41
CA LYS A 8 7.64 -0.89 -24.37
C LYS A 8 6.13 -0.61 -24.23
N SER A 9 5.36 -1.58 -23.73
CA SER A 9 3.94 -1.46 -23.39
C SER A 9 3.66 -0.33 -22.40
N GLN A 10 4.43 -0.21 -21.31
CA GLN A 10 4.17 0.80 -20.28
C GLN A 10 4.36 2.23 -20.80
N ALA A 11 5.32 2.44 -21.71
CA ALA A 11 5.50 3.74 -22.35
C ALA A 11 4.35 4.07 -23.32
N MET A 12 3.79 3.05 -23.99
CA MET A 12 2.63 3.21 -24.87
C MET A 12 1.34 3.49 -24.08
N GLU A 13 1.12 2.77 -22.97
CA GLU A 13 0.01 2.99 -22.03
C GLU A 13 0.04 4.41 -21.45
N PHE A 14 1.22 4.90 -21.03
CA PHE A 14 1.38 6.27 -20.54
C PHE A 14 1.03 7.31 -21.61
N GLY A 15 1.49 7.10 -22.85
CA GLY A 15 1.19 7.99 -23.97
C GLY A 15 -0.30 8.00 -24.36
N GLN A 16 -0.97 6.84 -24.29
CA GLN A 16 -2.41 6.74 -24.51
C GLN A 16 -3.22 7.52 -23.46
N VAL A 17 -2.85 7.39 -22.18
CA VAL A 17 -3.50 8.14 -21.08
C VAL A 17 -3.25 9.64 -21.24
N ALA A 18 -2.02 10.06 -21.56
CA ALA A 18 -1.69 11.47 -21.79
C ALA A 18 -2.47 12.07 -22.98
N ALA A 19 -2.58 11.33 -24.08
CA ALA A 19 -3.35 11.76 -25.25
C ALA A 19 -4.86 11.85 -24.94
N LEU A 20 -5.41 10.88 -24.21
CA LEU A 20 -6.82 10.90 -23.79
C LEU A 20 -7.09 12.07 -22.84
N ALA A 21 -6.21 12.31 -21.86
CA ALA A 21 -6.32 13.45 -20.95
C ALA A 21 -6.29 14.79 -21.70
N ALA A 22 -5.39 14.95 -22.67
CA ALA A 22 -5.31 16.15 -23.51
C ALA A 22 -6.57 16.34 -24.37
N MET A 23 -7.15 15.26 -24.90
CA MET A 23 -8.39 15.30 -25.67
C MET A 23 -9.60 15.70 -24.82
N VAL A 24 -9.72 15.17 -23.59
CA VAL A 24 -10.76 15.56 -22.63
C VAL A 24 -10.60 17.02 -22.21
N ALA A 25 -9.37 17.48 -21.97
CA ALA A 25 -9.10 18.89 -21.66
C ALA A 25 -9.46 19.82 -22.83
N GLY A 26 -9.17 19.43 -24.07
CA GLY A 26 -9.54 20.19 -25.27
C GLY A 26 -11.05 20.33 -25.46
N LEU A 27 -11.81 19.28 -25.16
CA LEU A 27 -13.28 19.32 -25.17
C LEU A 27 -13.84 20.21 -24.06
N TYR A 28 -13.24 20.19 -22.87
CA TYR A 28 -13.68 21.00 -21.73
C TYR A 28 -13.41 22.51 -21.93
N TYR A 29 -12.28 22.88 -22.55
CA TYR A 29 -11.89 24.28 -22.76
C TYR A 29 -12.36 24.89 -24.09
N HIS A 30 -13.05 24.13 -24.94
CA HIS A 30 -13.58 24.56 -26.25
C HIS A 30 -12.55 25.32 -27.14
N ASN A 31 -11.27 24.98 -27.00
CA ASN A 31 -10.17 25.64 -27.70
C ASN A 31 -9.52 24.68 -28.69
N TRP A 32 -9.58 25.02 -29.98
CA TRP A 32 -9.10 24.18 -31.10
C TRP A 32 -7.60 23.86 -31.04
N GLN A 33 -6.82 24.69 -30.36
CA GLN A 33 -5.37 24.52 -30.17
C GLN A 33 -5.04 23.32 -29.26
N PHE A 34 -5.85 23.06 -28.23
CA PHE A 34 -5.63 21.91 -27.33
C PHE A 34 -5.96 20.58 -28.02
N VAL A 35 -6.95 20.58 -28.92
CA VAL A 35 -7.29 19.42 -29.74
C VAL A 35 -6.14 19.10 -30.71
N LEU A 36 -5.56 20.10 -31.37
CA LEU A 36 -4.40 19.92 -32.25
C LEU A 36 -3.17 19.40 -31.48
N LEU A 37 -2.97 19.88 -30.24
CA LEU A 37 -1.89 19.44 -29.38
C LEU A 37 -2.10 18.00 -28.88
N ALA A 38 -3.34 17.61 -28.59
CA ALA A 38 -3.70 16.23 -28.26
C ALA A 38 -3.46 15.27 -29.44
N VAL A 39 -3.87 15.65 -30.65
CA VAL A 39 -3.67 14.84 -31.86
C VAL A 39 -2.19 14.69 -32.22
N THR A 40 -1.41 15.77 -32.12
CA THR A 40 0.05 15.70 -32.35
C THR A 40 0.74 14.88 -31.27
N CYS A 41 0.35 14.99 -30.00
CA CYS A 41 0.85 14.14 -28.92
C CYS A 41 0.52 12.66 -29.13
N LEU A 42 -0.69 12.35 -29.62
CA LEU A 42 -1.12 10.98 -29.96
C LEU A 42 -0.33 10.44 -31.16
N LEU A 43 -0.11 11.26 -32.19
CA LEU A 43 0.77 10.92 -33.31
C LEU A 43 2.20 10.65 -32.86
N ILE A 44 2.79 11.49 -32.00
CA ILE A 44 4.15 11.29 -31.48
C ILE A 44 4.21 10.03 -30.59
N THR A 45 3.15 9.74 -29.84
CA THR A 45 3.03 8.50 -29.04
C THR A 45 3.08 7.26 -29.94
N ILE A 46 2.41 7.29 -31.09
CA ILE A 46 2.39 6.18 -32.06
C ILE A 46 3.71 6.10 -32.85
N LEU A 47 4.26 7.22 -33.32
CA LEU A 47 5.46 7.25 -34.17
C LEU A 47 6.76 7.04 -33.38
N ALA A 48 6.85 7.52 -32.14
CA ALA A 48 8.10 7.51 -31.36
C ALA A 48 7.87 7.24 -29.87
N PRO A 49 7.38 6.05 -29.47
CA PRO A 49 7.22 5.66 -28.05
C PRO A 49 8.55 5.65 -27.28
N ARG A 50 9.68 5.61 -28.01
CA ARG A 50 11.04 5.68 -27.43
C ARG A 50 11.35 7.05 -26.81
N LEU A 51 10.76 8.14 -27.32
CA LEU A 51 11.01 9.48 -26.78
C LEU A 51 10.31 9.69 -25.42
N PHE A 52 9.15 9.04 -25.23
CA PHE A 52 8.42 9.02 -23.97
C PHE A 52 8.94 7.99 -22.97
N SER A 53 9.77 7.03 -23.40
CA SER A 53 10.34 6.01 -22.52
C SER A 53 11.16 6.54 -21.32
N PRO A 54 12.04 7.56 -21.46
CA PRO A 54 12.76 8.11 -20.29
C PRO A 54 11.82 8.87 -19.33
N LEU A 55 10.83 9.60 -19.86
CA LEU A 55 9.86 10.33 -19.04
C LEU A 55 8.92 9.38 -18.30
N ALA A 56 8.41 8.35 -18.99
CA ALA A 56 7.62 7.29 -18.39
C ALA A 56 8.40 6.55 -17.29
N ARG A 57 9.70 6.34 -17.47
CA ARG A 57 10.56 5.74 -16.43
C ARG A 57 10.62 6.58 -15.16
N ILE A 58 10.82 7.89 -15.30
CA ILE A 58 10.87 8.81 -14.16
C ILE A 58 9.49 8.85 -13.47
N TRP A 59 8.42 8.97 -14.24
CA TRP A 59 7.06 9.04 -13.73
C TRP A 59 6.62 7.76 -13.01
N LEU A 60 6.90 6.59 -13.59
CA LEU A 60 6.58 5.30 -12.99
C LEU A 60 7.40 5.05 -11.72
N GLY A 61 8.68 5.37 -11.73
CA GLY A 61 9.52 5.28 -10.52
C GLY A 61 9.02 6.21 -9.40
N PHE A 62 8.57 7.42 -9.75
CA PHE A 62 7.94 8.34 -8.80
C PHE A 62 6.61 7.77 -8.25
N SER A 63 5.79 7.18 -9.12
CA SER A 63 4.52 6.56 -8.73
C SER A 63 4.74 5.35 -7.81
N GLU A 64 5.80 4.58 -8.03
CA GLU A 64 6.19 3.46 -7.16
C GLU A 64 6.63 3.96 -5.78
N LEU A 65 7.42 5.04 -5.73
CA LEU A 65 7.83 5.68 -4.48
C LEU A 65 6.61 6.22 -3.71
N LEU A 66 5.68 6.87 -4.40
CA LEU A 66 4.39 7.27 -3.83
C LEU A 66 3.58 6.07 -3.34
N GLY A 67 3.59 4.95 -4.06
CA GLY A 67 2.93 3.71 -3.65
C GLY A 67 3.45 3.18 -2.32
N VAL A 68 4.78 3.16 -2.14
CA VAL A 68 5.40 2.76 -0.87
C VAL A 68 5.00 3.72 0.24
N VAL A 69 5.08 5.02 0.03
CA VAL A 69 4.70 6.04 1.03
C VAL A 69 3.21 5.91 1.39
N ASN A 70 2.35 5.71 0.39
CA ASN A 70 0.91 5.59 0.57
C ASN A 70 0.52 4.38 1.44
N VAL A 71 1.18 3.23 1.28
CA VAL A 71 0.94 2.05 2.14
C VAL A 71 1.23 2.37 3.61
N HIS A 72 2.32 3.09 3.90
CA HIS A 72 2.66 3.48 5.27
C HIS A 72 1.65 4.48 5.84
N ILE A 73 1.22 5.45 5.03
CA ILE A 73 0.19 6.42 5.42
C ILE A 73 -1.12 5.71 5.71
N LEU A 74 -1.61 4.88 4.79
CA LEU A 74 -2.84 4.11 4.97
C LEU A 74 -2.79 3.23 6.21
N LEU A 75 -1.68 2.50 6.41
CA LEU A 75 -1.52 1.65 7.59
C LEU A 75 -1.54 2.47 8.89
N THR A 76 -0.88 3.63 8.89
CA THR A 76 -0.86 4.54 10.04
C THR A 76 -2.25 5.08 10.34
N ILE A 77 -2.99 5.51 9.32
CA ILE A 77 -4.36 6.02 9.44
C ILE A 77 -5.28 4.91 9.98
N ILE A 78 -5.26 3.73 9.37
CA ILE A 78 -6.07 2.58 9.79
C ILE A 78 -5.74 2.19 11.23
N PHE A 79 -4.44 2.09 11.56
CA PHE A 79 -4.02 1.78 12.92
C PHE A 79 -4.50 2.84 13.91
N SER A 80 -4.39 4.13 13.56
CA SER A 80 -4.80 5.23 14.42
C SER A 80 -6.32 5.35 14.59
N LEU A 81 -7.10 5.17 13.52
CA LEU A 81 -8.56 5.32 13.56
C LEU A 81 -9.29 4.08 14.05
N ILE A 82 -8.74 2.89 13.86
CA ILE A 82 -9.44 1.63 14.15
C ILE A 82 -8.75 0.93 15.31
N VAL A 83 -7.48 0.56 15.15
CA VAL A 83 -6.79 -0.30 16.12
C VAL A 83 -6.54 0.42 17.45
N LEU A 84 -6.08 1.67 17.40
CA LEU A 84 -5.80 2.50 18.56
C LEU A 84 -7.05 2.74 19.44
N PRO A 85 -8.20 3.19 18.91
CA PRO A 85 -9.40 3.38 19.75
C PRO A 85 -9.96 2.05 20.25
N ILE A 86 -9.88 0.96 19.49
CA ILE A 86 -10.27 -0.37 19.99
C ILE A 86 -9.38 -0.78 21.17
N GLY A 87 -8.08 -0.55 21.07
CA GLY A 87 -7.12 -0.81 22.16
C GLY A 87 -7.37 0.07 23.38
N LEU A 88 -7.64 1.37 23.16
CA LEU A 88 -7.95 2.33 24.23
C LEU A 88 -9.28 2.00 24.92
N TRP A 89 -10.30 1.63 24.13
CA TRP A 89 -11.60 1.17 24.62
C TRP A 89 -11.45 -0.10 25.47
N ARG A 90 -10.66 -1.07 25.00
CA ARG A 90 -10.33 -2.29 25.76
C ARG A 90 -9.63 -1.96 27.08
N ARG A 91 -8.70 -1.00 27.06
CA ARG A 91 -7.97 -0.52 28.25
C ARG A 91 -8.91 0.17 29.23
N TRP A 92 -9.85 1.00 28.74
CA TRP A 92 -10.82 1.69 29.59
C TRP A 92 -11.79 0.72 30.27
N ARG A 93 -12.20 -0.35 29.56
CA ARG A 93 -12.98 -1.46 30.14
C ARG A 93 -12.24 -2.31 31.19
N GLY A 94 -10.99 -1.98 31.53
CA GLY A 94 -10.25 -2.63 32.61
C GLY A 94 -9.83 -4.07 32.32
N ARG A 95 -9.99 -4.55 31.08
CA ARG A 95 -9.57 -5.90 30.68
C ARG A 95 -8.06 -5.91 30.43
N ASP A 96 -7.29 -6.11 31.50
CA ASP A 96 -5.85 -6.37 31.44
C ASP A 96 -5.60 -7.86 31.17
N SER A 97 -5.90 -8.32 29.96
CA SER A 97 -5.73 -9.73 29.56
C SER A 97 -4.28 -10.21 29.61
N LEU A 98 -3.32 -9.28 29.57
CA LEU A 98 -1.89 -9.56 29.63
C LEU A 98 -1.31 -9.31 31.02
N LEU A 99 -2.13 -8.93 32.00
CA LEU A 99 -1.73 -8.70 33.38
C LEU A 99 -0.50 -7.76 33.47
N LEU A 100 -0.40 -6.78 32.57
CA LEU A 100 0.77 -5.93 32.40
C LEU A 100 1.02 -5.05 33.63
N ARG A 101 -0.05 -4.72 34.39
CA ARG A 101 0.08 -3.92 35.62
C ARG A 101 0.79 -4.65 36.75
N GLN A 102 0.68 -5.98 36.79
CA GLN A 102 1.26 -6.83 37.83
C GLN A 102 2.58 -7.49 37.40
N PHE A 103 2.87 -7.48 36.11
CA PHE A 103 4.14 -7.96 35.57
C PHE A 103 5.33 -7.19 36.17
N LYS A 104 6.27 -7.92 36.79
CA LYS A 104 7.49 -7.43 37.47
C LYS A 104 7.30 -6.55 38.72
N LYS A 105 6.09 -6.37 39.24
CA LYS A 105 5.84 -5.56 40.45
C LYS A 105 5.87 -6.36 41.77
N GLY A 106 6.04 -7.68 41.73
CA GLY A 106 6.13 -8.51 42.92
C GLY A 106 6.76 -9.88 42.65
N SER A 107 6.84 -10.72 43.69
CA SER A 107 7.45 -12.07 43.62
C SER A 107 6.52 -13.16 43.08
N ASN A 108 5.25 -12.86 42.81
CA ASN A 108 4.27 -13.82 42.30
C ASN A 108 4.32 -13.92 40.77
N SER A 109 4.20 -15.13 40.24
CA SER A 109 4.13 -15.36 38.78
C SER A 109 2.81 -14.86 38.21
N VAL A 110 2.87 -14.14 37.08
CA VAL A 110 1.68 -13.71 36.32
C VAL A 110 1.24 -14.73 35.27
N MET A 111 2.05 -15.77 35.06
CA MET A 111 1.72 -16.85 34.13
C MET A 111 0.62 -17.72 34.73
N VAL A 112 -0.34 -18.12 33.90
CA VAL A 112 -1.37 -19.07 34.30
C VAL A 112 -0.70 -20.41 34.58
N ASN A 113 -0.83 -20.93 35.80
CA ASN A 113 -0.31 -22.24 36.16
C ASN A 113 -1.15 -23.30 35.44
N CYS A 114 -0.56 -23.96 34.44
CA CYS A 114 -1.23 -25.01 33.71
C CYS A 114 -1.12 -26.31 34.51
N GLN A 115 -2.09 -26.56 35.39
CA GLN A 115 -2.20 -27.79 36.20
C GLN A 115 -2.76 -28.94 35.33
N LYS A 116 -2.11 -29.23 34.21
CA LYS A 116 -2.49 -30.34 33.35
C LYS A 116 -1.84 -31.61 33.88
N THR A 117 -2.65 -32.56 34.34
CA THR A 117 -2.16 -33.89 34.73
C THR A 117 -1.93 -34.70 33.46
N TYR A 118 -0.67 -34.82 33.05
CA TYR A 118 -0.29 -35.56 31.85
C TYR A 118 -0.64 -37.04 32.01
N LYS A 119 -1.42 -37.57 31.06
CA LYS A 119 -1.74 -38.99 31.00
C LYS A 119 -0.73 -39.70 30.07
N PRO A 120 -0.48 -41.01 30.27
CA PRO A 120 0.42 -41.76 29.40
C PRO A 120 -0.01 -41.77 27.93
N ALA A 121 -1.31 -41.61 27.64
CA ALA A 121 -1.82 -41.44 26.29
C ALA A 121 -1.40 -40.13 25.61
N ASP A 122 -1.15 -39.06 26.39
CA ASP A 122 -0.74 -37.75 25.85
C ASP A 122 0.69 -37.76 25.32
N LEU A 123 1.51 -38.72 25.74
CA LEU A 123 2.90 -38.88 25.31
C LEU A 123 3.03 -39.62 23.96
N GLN A 124 1.96 -40.28 23.51
CA GLN A 124 1.99 -41.08 22.27
C GLN A 124 1.90 -40.23 21.00
N HIS A 125 1.45 -38.97 21.11
CA HIS A 125 1.35 -38.02 20.01
C HIS A 125 2.11 -36.74 20.35
N THR A 126 3.44 -36.81 20.27
CA THR A 126 4.33 -35.69 20.63
C THR A 126 4.66 -34.78 19.42
N PHE A 127 4.20 -35.13 18.21
CA PHE A 127 4.49 -34.39 16.97
C PHE A 127 3.25 -34.30 16.08
#